data_AF-A0A7X5F4S3-F1
#
_entry.id   AF-A0A7X5F4S3-F1
#
_cell.length_a   1.000
_cell.length_b   1.000
_cell.length_c   1.000
_cell.angle_alpha   90.00
_cell.angle_beta   90.00
_cell.angle_gamma   90.00
#
_symmetry.space_group_name_H-M   'P 1'
#
loop_
_entity.id
_entity.type
_entity.pdbx_description
1 polymer ?
#
loop_
_entity_poly.entity_id
_entity_poly.type
_entity_poly.pdbx_seq_one_letter_code
_entity_poly.pdbx_strand_id
1 'polypeptide(L)' 'MDDSDPRSASQVSPARAGDDLARLSEAELTERIEIFRAEIARIEAELRRRTSVRAAAEALFGGKTS' A
#
# COMPACT_ATOMS: atom_id res chain seq x y z
N MET A 1 36.56 11.49 -26.41
CA MET A 1 35.18 11.00 -26.56
C MET A 1 34.69 10.78 -25.14
N ASP A 2 34.02 11.79 -24.62
CA ASP A 2 33.30 11.71 -23.36
C ASP A 2 31.89 11.23 -23.73
N ASP A 3 31.63 9.94 -23.54
CA ASP A 3 30.34 9.31 -23.85
C ASP A 3 30.02 8.30 -22.74
N SER A 4 30.07 8.77 -21.49
CA SER A 4 29.44 8.08 -20.36
C SER A 4 28.03 8.65 -20.23
N ASP A 5 27.18 8.31 -21.19
CA ASP A 5 25.74 8.50 -21.10
C ASP A 5 25.23 7.59 -19.96
N PRO A 6 24.74 8.13 -18.82
CA PRO A 6 24.24 7.32 -17.73
C PRO A 6 22.88 6.81 -18.16
N ARG A 7 22.84 5.81 -19.05
CA ARG A 7 21.59 5.20 -19.52
C ARG A 7 20.89 4.57 -18.32
N SER A 8 19.99 5.38 -17.78
CA SER A 8 18.83 5.08 -17.00
C SER A 8 19.12 4.19 -15.81
N ALA A 9 19.31 4.83 -14.65
CA ALA A 9 18.87 4.26 -13.38
C ALA A 9 17.51 3.61 -13.64
N SER A 10 17.53 2.29 -13.68
CA SER A 10 16.41 1.43 -14.04
C SER A 10 15.15 2.00 -13.42
N GLN A 11 14.14 2.26 -14.23
CA GLN A 11 12.83 2.70 -13.79
C GLN A 11 12.24 1.57 -12.93
N VAL A 12 12.63 1.53 -11.66
CA VAL A 12 12.24 0.47 -10.73
C VAL A 12 10.74 0.61 -10.57
N SER A 13 10.02 -0.31 -11.20
CA SER A 13 8.57 -0.36 -11.07
C SER A 13 8.24 -0.63 -9.60
N PRO A 14 7.30 0.11 -8.99
CA PRO A 14 6.92 -0.13 -7.61
C PRO A 14 6.42 -1.56 -7.47
N ALA A 15 6.74 -2.20 -6.33
CA ALA A 15 6.31 -3.56 -6.04
C ALA A 15 4.78 -3.68 -6.10
N ARG A 16 4.27 -4.71 -6.79
CA ARG A 16 2.83 -5.00 -6.92
C ARG A 16 2.51 -6.41 -6.45
N ALA A 17 1.27 -6.60 -6.01
CA ALA A 17 0.77 -7.94 -5.72
C ALA A 17 0.70 -8.76 -7.01
N GLY A 18 1.26 -9.97 -6.99
CA GLY A 18 1.28 -10.86 -8.15
C GLY A 18 2.49 -10.73 -9.08
N ASP A 19 3.49 -9.91 -8.73
CA ASP A 19 4.76 -9.91 -9.46
C ASP A 19 5.48 -11.26 -9.33
N ASP A 20 6.24 -11.64 -10.36
CA ASP A 20 7.14 -12.80 -10.29
C ASP A 20 8.25 -12.55 -9.25
N LEU A 21 8.41 -13.53 -8.36
CA LEU A 21 9.34 -13.48 -7.24
C LEU A 21 10.58 -14.35 -7.48
N ALA A 22 10.62 -15.16 -8.54
CA ALA A 22 11.64 -16.19 -8.75
C ALA A 22 13.07 -15.65 -8.86
N ARG A 23 13.23 -14.36 -9.19
CA ARG A 23 14.53 -13.69 -9.38
C ARG A 23 14.92 -12.77 -8.23
N LEU A 24 14.08 -12.64 -7.21
CA LEU A 24 14.34 -11.73 -6.10
C LEU A 24 15.18 -12.41 -5.02
N SER A 25 16.12 -11.66 -4.46
CA SER A 25 16.88 -12.04 -3.28
C SER A 25 16.02 -11.97 -2.01
N GLU A 26 16.49 -12.61 -0.94
CA GLU A 26 15.83 -12.57 0.38
C GLU A 26 15.69 -11.13 0.91
N ALA A 27 16.69 -10.28 0.68
CA ALA A 27 16.66 -8.87 1.08
C ALA A 27 15.57 -8.09 0.32
N GLU A 28 15.47 -8.28 -1.00
CA GLU A 28 14.43 -7.64 -1.82
C GLU A 28 13.03 -8.13 -1.46
N LEU A 29 12.88 -9.43 -1.16
CA LEU A 29 11.61 -9.97 -0.67
C LEU A 29 11.23 -9.37 0.68
N THR A 30 12.19 -9.21 1.59
CA THR A 30 11.99 -8.59 2.90
C THR A 30 11.54 -7.14 2.75
N GLU A 31 12.22 -6.35 1.92
CA GLU A 31 11.84 -4.96 1.64
C GLU A 31 10.42 -4.86 1.07
N ARG A 32 10.08 -5.73 0.10
CA ARG A 32 8.72 -5.78 -0.47
C ARG A 32 7.66 -6.12 0.58
N ILE A 33 7.94 -7.05 1.50
CA ILE A 33 7.02 -7.40 2.59
C ILE A 33 6.75 -6.19 3.47
N GLU A 34 7.78 -5.44 3.85
CA GLU A 34 7.63 -4.25 4.70
C GLU A 34 6.82 -3.15 3.99
N ILE A 35 7.05 -2.94 2.69
CA ILE A 35 6.24 -2.02 1.88
C ILE A 35 4.76 -2.41 1.91
N PHE A 36 4.44 -3.68 1.66
CA PHE A 36 3.04 -4.13 1.67
C PHE A 36 2.41 -4.07 3.06
N ARG A 37 3.15 -4.38 4.13
CA ARG A 37 2.66 -4.25 5.51
C ARG A 37 2.33 -2.81 5.87
N ALA A 38 3.20 -1.87 5.50
CA ALA A 38 2.94 -0.44 5.72
C ALA A 38 1.68 0.02 4.98
N GLU A 39 1.49 -0.42 3.74
CA GLU A 39 0.30 -0.08 2.96
C GLU A 39 -0.98 -0.72 3.52
N ILE A 40 -0.93 -1.98 3.97
CA ILE A 40 -2.05 -2.63 4.67
C ILE A 40 -2.43 -1.81 5.92
N ALA A 41 -1.46 -1.47 6.77
CA ALA A 41 -1.72 -0.70 7.99
C ALA A 41 -2.38 0.66 7.70
N ARG A 42 -1.93 1.34 6.63
CA ARG A 42 -2.53 2.60 6.17
C ARG A 42 -3.97 2.42 5.72
N ILE A 43 -4.25 1.41 4.87
CA ILE A 43 -5.59 1.12 4.37
C ILE A 43 -6.53 0.76 5.52
N GLU A 44 -6.07 -0.07 6.45
CA GLU A 44 -6.86 -0.44 7.63
C GLU A 44 -7.16 0.77 8.52
N ALA A 45 -6.22 1.68 8.72
CA ALA A 45 -6.44 2.90 9.49
C ALA A 45 -7.52 3.78 8.84
N GLU A 46 -7.48 3.94 7.52
CA GLU A 46 -8.50 4.67 6.77
C GLU A 46 -9.86 3.96 6.82
N LEU A 47 -9.89 2.64 6.72
CA LEU A 47 -11.12 1.84 6.87
C LEU A 47 -11.74 2.01 8.26
N ARG A 48 -10.93 1.92 9.32
CA ARG A 48 -11.37 2.16 10.71
C ARG A 48 -11.93 3.57 10.89
N ARG A 49 -11.27 4.57 10.30
CA ARG A 49 -11.76 5.96 10.31
C ARG A 49 -13.14 6.05 9.67
N ARG A 50 -13.34 5.49 8.47
CA ARG A 50 -14.63 5.55 7.75
C ARG A 50 -15.74 4.78 8.45
N THR A 51 -15.44 3.60 8.99
CA THR A 51 -16.41 2.79 9.73
C THR A 51 -16.85 3.47 11.03
N SER A 52 -15.93 4.13 11.75
CA SER A 52 -16.28 4.91 12.94
C SER A 52 -17.22 6.08 12.62
N VAL A 53 -16.99 6.78 11.50
CA VAL A 53 -17.86 7.86 11.03
C VAL A 53 -19.24 7.33 10.67
N ARG A 54 -19.31 6.18 9.98
CA ARG A 54 -20.58 5.52 9.65
C ARG A 54 -21.35 5.12 10.91
N ALA A 55 -20.70 4.47 11.87
CA ALA A 55 -21.34 4.04 13.11
C ALA A 55 -21.85 5.23 13.94
N ALA A 56 -21.09 6.34 14.00
CA ALA A 56 -21.52 7.57 14.64
C ALA A 56 -22.73 8.19 13.93
N ALA A 57 -22.77 8.19 12.60
CA ALA A 57 -23.92 8.66 11.84
C ALA A 57 -25.16 7.76 12.05
N GLU A 58 -25.00 6.42 12.01
CA GLU A 58 -26.10 5.49 12.27
C GLU A 58 -26.67 5.64 13.70
N ALA A 59 -25.83 5.90 14.71
CA ALA A 59 -26.30 6.17 16.07
C ALA A 59 -27.09 7.50 16.19
N LEU A 60 -26.70 8.53 15.42
CA LEU A 60 -27.37 9.84 15.42
C LEU A 60 -28.69 9.84 14.64
N PHE A 61 -28.80 9.04 13.58
CA PHE A 61 -29.94 9.09 12.65
C PHE A 61 -30.82 7.84 12.63
N GLY A 62 -30.32 6.67 13.04
CA GLY A 62 -31.06 5.40 13.03
C GLY A 62 -32.07 5.23 14.18
N GLY A 63 -31.93 5.97 15.27
CA GLY A 63 -32.86 5.94 16.40
C GLY A 63 -34.15 6.74 16.20
N LYS A 64 -34.31 7.45 15.08
CA LYS A 64 -35.45 8.36 14.84
C LYS A 64 -36.52 7.82 13.89
N THR A 65 -36.41 6.57 13.45
CA THR A 65 -37.33 5.98 12.46
C THR A 65 -37.89 4.61 12.83
N SER A 66 -37.79 4.18 14.09
CA SER A 66 -38.39 2.91 14.54
C SER A 66 -39.45 3.10 15.62
#